data_AF-A0A662JH74-F1
#
_entry.id   AF-A0A662JH74-F1
#
_cell.length_a   1.000
_cell.length_b   1.000
_cell.length_c   1.000
_cell.angle_alpha   90.00
_cell.angle_beta   90.00
_cell.angle_gamma   90.00
#
_symmetry.space_group_name_H-M   'P 1'
#
loop_
_entity.id
_entity.type
_entity.pdbx_description
1 polymer ?
#
loop_
_entity_poly.entity_id
_entity_poly.type
_entity_poly.pdbx_seq_one_letter_code
_entity_poly.pdbx_strand_id
1 'polypeptide(L)'
;MSQEVSCPSCGRALPLPAKVICPHCGAVFELHLHPPPQPIAQPAQPSVEPRFLVEEEALINALVVDSEGYVCGRVYRTRYDRDEVFIDVYKLVEQRVTGPDFDRLKIELLKTLPKKLWKPRNFRDLEEKVRKELRLHPSAHVTDRELYEYAKLKGVPIPTKVIEHRDKKIVYSFSLKQIETVGVSGLGACVILKEPVEALKLSIQPVDKVPFKSTEQVKGKLTIDSVGKILGRVQKVLLGATLFLRVDLEDVISKHVIDLEALSSLGGFEALADKAASSLGIDRSSVTPEMVLEWARREGIHIPMKIERRVEKIGEIDVRWEDIKKIGDVVLLSKKMEDYGSPSKPSLPS
;
A
#
# COMPACT_ATOMS: atom_id res chain seq x y z
N MET A 1 40.51 25.67 28.37
CA MET A 1 40.13 25.44 29.77
C MET A 1 41.28 24.68 30.40
N SER A 2 41.95 25.27 31.39
CA SER A 2 43.14 24.69 32.03
C SER A 2 42.76 23.38 32.72
N GLN A 3 43.32 22.26 32.27
CA GLN A 3 43.10 20.96 32.91
C GLN A 3 43.83 20.96 34.25
N GLU A 4 43.09 21.00 35.35
CA GLU A 4 43.65 20.86 36.70
C GLU A 4 44.24 19.45 36.85
N VAL A 5 45.53 19.36 37.17
CA VAL A 5 46.20 18.07 37.39
C VAL A 5 45.95 17.65 38.83
N SER A 6 45.28 16.52 39.03
CA SER A 6 44.95 15.98 40.35
C SER A 6 45.91 14.86 40.76
N CYS A 7 46.24 14.77 42.05
CA CYS A 7 47.05 13.67 42.59
C CYS A 7 46.35 12.33 42.38
N PRO A 8 46.99 11.33 41.73
CA PRO A 8 46.34 10.05 41.43
C PRO A 8 46.06 9.19 42.68
N SER A 9 46.72 9.45 43.81
CA SER A 9 46.47 8.72 45.06
C SER A 9 45.38 9.33 45.93
N CYS A 10 45.19 10.65 45.93
CA CYS A 10 44.25 11.32 46.84
C CYS A 10 43.25 12.27 46.17
N GLY A 11 43.33 12.46 44.85
CA GLY A 11 42.41 13.26 44.06
C GLY A 11 42.50 14.78 44.27
N ARG A 12 43.37 15.28 45.16
CA ARG A 12 43.53 16.73 45.37
C ARG A 12 44.21 17.40 44.17
N ALA A 13 43.71 18.56 43.79
CA ALA A 13 44.32 19.40 42.77
C ALA A 13 45.75 19.78 43.17
N LEU A 14 46.70 19.56 42.27
CA LEU A 14 48.09 19.94 42.45
C LEU A 14 48.30 21.37 41.92
N PRO A 15 48.88 22.28 42.73
CA PRO A 15 49.20 23.61 42.25
C PRO A 15 50.29 23.50 41.16
N LEU A 16 50.02 24.08 39.99
CA LEU A 16 50.96 24.15 38.88
C LEU A 16 51.53 25.58 38.76
N PRO A 17 52.86 25.74 38.59
CA PRO A 17 53.89 24.70 38.57
C PRO A 17 54.20 24.14 39.96
N ALA A 18 54.44 22.83 40.06
CA ALA A 18 54.79 22.20 41.33
C ALA A 18 56.26 22.49 41.65
N LYS A 19 56.53 23.25 42.72
CA LYS A 19 57.88 23.51 43.22
C LYS A 19 58.36 22.35 44.07
N VAL A 20 59.47 21.72 43.69
CA VAL A 20 60.09 20.63 44.44
C VAL A 20 61.45 21.06 44.93
N ILE A 21 61.72 20.78 46.20
CA ILE A 21 62.98 21.11 46.87
C ILE A 21 63.85 19.85 46.87
N CYS A 22 65.07 19.95 46.38
CA CYS A 22 66.04 18.86 46.45
C CYS A 22 66.41 18.60 47.92
N PRO A 23 66.16 17.40 48.45
CA PRO A 23 66.43 17.11 49.86
C PRO A 23 67.93 17.06 50.19
N HIS A 24 68.80 17.07 49.18
CA HIS A 24 70.24 16.89 49.36
C HIS A 24 71.04 18.20 49.29
N CYS A 25 70.55 19.22 48.57
CA CYS A 25 71.23 20.51 48.42
C CYS A 25 70.31 21.73 48.60
N GLY A 26 69.01 21.52 48.85
CA GLY A 26 68.04 22.59 49.07
C GLY A 26 67.63 23.39 47.83
N ALA A 27 68.16 23.06 46.65
CA ALA A 27 67.79 23.75 45.41
C ALA A 27 66.31 23.53 45.07
N VAL A 28 65.62 24.60 44.64
CA VAL A 28 64.21 24.59 44.26
C VAL A 28 64.09 24.47 42.74
N PHE A 29 63.30 23.52 42.26
CA PHE A 29 63.02 23.31 40.84
C PHE A 29 61.52 23.38 40.57
N GLU A 30 61.14 23.93 39.42
CA GLU A 30 59.75 23.94 38.95
C GLU A 30 59.53 22.73 38.02
N LEU A 31 58.63 21.84 38.42
CA LEU A 31 58.19 20.71 37.60
C LEU A 31 56.93 21.08 36.83
N HIS A 32 57.05 21.07 35.51
CA HIS A 32 55.91 21.12 34.60
C HIS A 32 55.38 19.70 34.39
N LEU A 33 54.26 19.38 35.04
CA LEU A 33 53.58 18.11 34.83
C LEU A 33 52.81 18.19 33.50
N HIS A 34 53.21 17.39 32.52
CA HIS A 34 52.41 17.18 31.32
C HIS A 34 51.26 16.21 31.66
N PRO A 35 50.02 16.48 31.19
CA PRO A 35 48.93 15.52 31.35
C PRO A 35 49.33 14.19 30.68
N PRO A 36 48.93 13.03 31.25
CA PRO A 36 49.20 11.75 30.64
C PRO A 36 48.60 11.73 29.21
N PRO A 37 49.27 11.08 28.25
CA PRO A 37 48.71 10.93 26.91
C PRO A 37 47.33 10.29 27.02
N GLN A 38 46.31 10.96 26.49
CA GLN A 38 44.96 10.42 26.51
C GLN A 38 44.96 9.03 25.87
N PRO A 39 44.28 8.03 26.45
CA PRO A 39 44.11 6.75 25.79
C PRO A 39 43.47 7.03 24.43
N ILE A 40 44.11 6.54 23.36
CA ILE A 40 43.59 6.63 22.00
C ILE A 40 42.17 6.07 22.07
N ALA A 41 41.17 6.94 21.84
CA ALA A 41 39.79 6.51 21.77
C ALA A 41 39.72 5.42 20.71
N GLN A 42 39.35 4.20 21.12
CA GLN A 42 38.95 3.17 20.17
C GLN A 42 37.87 3.79 19.29
N PRO A 43 37.95 3.70 17.96
CA PRO A 43 36.87 4.19 17.12
C PRO A 43 35.59 3.52 17.59
N ALA A 44 34.62 4.34 18.01
CA ALA A 44 33.31 3.85 18.38
C ALA A 44 32.83 2.92 17.27
N GLN A 45 32.51 1.67 17.62
CA GLN A 45 31.84 0.80 16.66
C GLN A 45 30.61 1.57 16.16
N PRO A 46 30.42 1.72 14.84
CA PRO A 46 29.28 2.45 14.32
C PRO A 46 28.03 1.80 14.90
N SER A 47 27.23 2.59 15.61
CA SER A 47 25.88 2.19 15.99
C SER A 47 25.16 1.82 14.70
N VAL A 48 24.94 0.53 14.48
CA VAL A 48 24.15 0.06 13.34
C VAL A 48 22.70 0.39 13.67
N GLU A 49 22.31 1.63 13.41
CA GLU A 49 20.92 2.01 13.45
C GLU A 49 20.15 1.08 12.49
N PRO A 50 18.99 0.53 12.92
CA PRO A 50 18.19 -0.30 12.05
C PRO A 50 17.79 0.52 10.82
N ARG A 51 18.14 0.02 9.63
CA ARG A 51 17.88 0.72 8.35
C ARG A 51 16.42 1.09 8.15
N PHE A 52 15.52 0.28 8.70
CA PHE A 52 14.08 0.51 8.76
C PHE A 52 13.50 -0.29 9.92
N LEU A 53 12.38 0.18 10.47
CA LEU A 53 11.52 -0.54 11.42
C LEU A 53 10.09 -0.41 10.91
N VAL A 54 9.42 -1.54 10.74
CA VAL A 54 8.07 -1.60 10.19
C VAL A 54 7.31 -2.76 10.84
N GLU A 55 6.02 -2.55 11.10
CA GLU A 55 5.12 -3.60 11.55
C GLU A 55 4.89 -4.62 10.43
N GLU A 56 4.86 -5.91 10.75
CA GLU A 56 4.69 -6.97 9.75
C GLU A 56 3.35 -6.84 9.02
N GLU A 57 2.30 -6.42 9.72
CA GLU A 57 0.97 -6.19 9.18
C GLU A 57 0.97 -5.12 8.08
N ALA A 58 1.82 -4.09 8.22
CA ALA A 58 1.96 -3.04 7.23
C ALA A 58 2.66 -3.55 5.95
N LEU A 59 3.45 -4.62 6.03
CA LEU A 59 4.09 -5.23 4.87
C LEU A 59 3.13 -6.05 4.02
N ILE A 60 2.01 -6.52 4.56
CA ILE A 60 1.06 -7.33 3.79
C ILE A 60 0.57 -6.50 2.59
N ASN A 61 0.70 -7.07 1.39
CA ASN A 61 0.32 -6.43 0.13
C ASN A 61 1.12 -5.15 -0.21
N ALA A 62 2.21 -4.86 0.50
CA ALA A 62 3.11 -3.75 0.21
C ALA A 62 3.65 -3.84 -1.22
N LEU A 63 3.83 -2.68 -1.87
CA LEU A 63 4.46 -2.60 -3.19
C LEU A 63 5.94 -2.94 -3.06
N VAL A 64 6.46 -3.77 -3.96
CA VAL A 64 7.90 -4.08 -4.02
C VAL A 64 8.48 -3.51 -5.30
N VAL A 65 9.48 -2.64 -5.16
CA VAL A 65 10.16 -1.95 -6.26
C VAL A 65 11.65 -2.21 -6.17
N ASP A 66 12.32 -2.42 -7.29
CA ASP A 66 13.77 -2.55 -7.34
C ASP A 66 14.50 -1.20 -7.35
N SER A 67 15.83 -1.25 -7.32
CA SER A 67 16.68 -0.06 -7.26
C SER A 67 16.60 0.85 -8.49
N GLU A 68 16.03 0.39 -9.61
CA GLU A 68 15.86 1.14 -10.86
C GLU A 68 14.41 1.65 -11.04
N GLY A 69 13.53 1.38 -10.08
CA GLY A 69 12.13 1.83 -10.12
C GLY A 69 11.19 0.88 -10.87
N TYR A 70 11.53 -0.41 -11.03
CA TYR A 70 10.66 -1.41 -11.65
C TYR A 70 9.91 -2.24 -10.60
N VAL A 71 8.64 -2.55 -10.87
CA VAL A 71 7.77 -3.24 -9.91
C VAL A 71 8.02 -4.74 -9.93
N CYS A 72 8.60 -5.26 -8.84
CA CYS A 72 8.81 -6.69 -8.64
C CYS A 72 7.51 -7.43 -8.30
N GLY A 73 6.51 -6.74 -7.75
CA GLY A 73 5.21 -7.29 -7.38
C GLY A 73 4.71 -6.72 -6.06
N ARG A 74 3.98 -7.54 -5.30
CA ARG A 74 3.49 -7.20 -3.96
C ARG A 74 3.88 -8.26 -2.95
N VAL A 75 4.08 -7.86 -1.71
CA VAL A 75 4.37 -8.79 -0.61
C VAL A 75 3.17 -9.72 -0.39
N TYR A 76 3.44 -11.02 -0.39
CA TYR A 76 2.48 -12.07 -0.09
C TYR A 76 2.48 -12.40 1.40
N ARG A 77 3.66 -12.72 1.94
CA ARG A 77 3.88 -13.10 3.35
C ARG A 77 5.35 -13.00 3.71
N THR A 78 5.60 -13.00 5.01
CA THR A 78 6.91 -13.22 5.60
C THR A 78 7.12 -14.70 5.89
N ARG A 79 8.34 -15.20 5.72
CA ARG A 79 8.78 -16.54 6.10
C ARG A 79 9.99 -16.44 7.01
N TYR A 80 9.92 -17.10 8.15
CA TYR A 80 10.96 -17.11 9.16
C TYR A 80 11.77 -18.41 9.07
N ASP A 81 13.08 -18.29 8.89
CA ASP A 81 14.05 -19.37 9.06
C ASP A 81 14.89 -19.09 10.32
N ARG A 82 15.78 -20.01 10.71
CA ARG A 82 16.51 -19.95 12.00
C ARG A 82 17.25 -18.62 12.23
N ASP A 83 17.91 -18.12 11.18
CA ASP A 83 18.79 -16.95 11.26
C ASP A 83 18.42 -15.86 10.23
N GLU A 84 17.37 -16.08 9.43
CA GLU A 84 17.02 -15.20 8.32
C GLU A 84 15.52 -15.13 8.08
N VAL A 85 15.07 -13.94 7.68
CA VAL A 85 13.68 -13.66 7.34
C VAL A 85 13.58 -13.38 5.85
N PHE A 86 12.66 -14.07 5.19
CA PHE A 86 12.38 -13.96 3.77
C PHE A 86 11.00 -13.34 3.53
N ILE A 87 10.89 -12.54 2.48
CA ILE A 87 9.64 -11.96 2.02
C ILE A 87 9.29 -12.59 0.67
N ASP A 88 8.15 -13.27 0.60
CA ASP A 88 7.62 -13.82 -0.64
C ASP A 88 6.83 -12.72 -1.38
N VAL A 89 7.09 -12.57 -2.68
CA VAL A 89 6.47 -11.57 -3.57
C VAL A 89 5.60 -12.27 -4.59
N TYR A 90 4.37 -11.77 -4.75
CA TYR A 90 3.44 -12.25 -5.76
C TYR A 90 3.15 -11.21 -6.85
N LYS A 91 2.79 -11.71 -8.04
CA LYS A 91 2.14 -10.95 -9.10
C LYS A 91 0.77 -11.55 -9.38
N LEU A 92 -0.17 -10.72 -9.84
CA LEU A 92 -1.44 -11.20 -10.38
C LEU A 92 -1.20 -11.68 -11.82
N VAL A 93 -1.52 -12.93 -12.08
CA VAL A 93 -1.44 -13.52 -13.42
C VAL A 93 -2.88 -13.70 -13.92
N GLU A 94 -3.21 -13.04 -15.02
CA GLU A 94 -4.49 -13.24 -15.69
C GLU A 94 -4.43 -14.54 -16.49
N GLN A 95 -5.21 -15.53 -16.07
CA GLN A 95 -5.43 -16.76 -16.80
C GLN A 95 -6.75 -16.68 -17.54
N ARG A 96 -6.69 -16.82 -18.86
CA ARG A 96 -7.87 -17.00 -19.70
C ARG A 96 -8.12 -18.49 -19.85
N VAL A 97 -9.12 -19.01 -19.15
CA VAL A 97 -9.50 -20.42 -19.25
C VAL A 97 -10.82 -20.50 -20.00
N THR A 98 -10.87 -21.30 -21.06
CA THR A 98 -12.13 -21.63 -21.72
C THR A 98 -12.89 -22.62 -20.84
N GLY A 99 -13.95 -22.16 -20.19
CA GLY A 99 -14.80 -22.95 -19.31
C GLY A 99 -16.24 -23.07 -19.79
N PRO A 100 -17.07 -23.91 -19.16
CA PRO A 100 -18.49 -24.01 -19.49
C PRO A 100 -19.22 -22.68 -19.26
N ASP A 101 -20.03 -22.27 -20.23
CA ASP A 101 -20.96 -21.16 -20.10
C ASP A 101 -22.28 -21.67 -19.51
N PHE A 102 -22.37 -21.69 -18.18
CA PHE A 102 -23.54 -22.21 -17.48
C PHE A 102 -24.83 -21.42 -17.76
N ASP A 103 -24.72 -20.13 -18.05
CA ASP A 103 -25.87 -19.28 -18.36
C ASP A 103 -26.46 -19.67 -19.71
N ARG A 104 -25.62 -19.85 -20.74
CA ARG A 104 -26.06 -20.40 -22.03
C ARG A 104 -26.48 -21.85 -21.92
N LEU A 105 -25.80 -22.66 -21.12
CA LEU A 105 -26.14 -24.08 -20.95
C LEU A 105 -27.55 -24.22 -20.38
N LYS A 106 -27.92 -23.41 -19.38
CA LYS A 106 -29.28 -23.36 -18.82
C LYS A 106 -30.33 -23.08 -19.91
N ILE A 107 -30.04 -22.15 -20.83
CA ILE A 107 -30.93 -21.83 -21.96
C ILE A 107 -31.02 -22.99 -22.96
N GLU A 108 -29.91 -23.63 -23.32
CA GLU A 108 -29.91 -24.79 -24.23
C GLU A 108 -30.65 -26.00 -23.63
N LEU A 109 -30.43 -26.26 -22.34
CA LEU A 109 -31.15 -27.31 -21.61
C LEU A 109 -32.66 -27.04 -21.55
N LEU A 110 -33.07 -25.79 -21.34
CA LEU A 110 -34.49 -25.42 -21.43
C LEU A 110 -35.09 -25.75 -22.80
N LYS A 111 -34.32 -25.59 -23.89
CA LYS A 111 -34.82 -25.90 -25.24
C LYS A 111 -35.12 -27.38 -25.45
N THR A 112 -34.50 -28.26 -24.66
CA THR A 112 -34.70 -29.72 -24.74
C THR A 112 -35.98 -30.20 -24.05
N LEU A 113 -36.64 -29.35 -23.25
CA LEU A 113 -37.90 -29.70 -22.59
C LEU A 113 -39.05 -29.80 -23.62
N PRO A 114 -39.96 -30.78 -23.50
CA PRO A 114 -41.10 -30.89 -24.42
C PRO A 114 -41.96 -29.62 -24.38
N LYS A 115 -42.32 -29.07 -25.56
CA LYS A 115 -43.23 -27.92 -25.63
C LYS A 115 -44.64 -28.37 -25.22
N LYS A 116 -45.21 -27.76 -24.19
CA LYS A 116 -46.63 -27.92 -23.84
C LYS A 116 -47.41 -26.75 -24.45
N LEU A 117 -48.54 -27.02 -25.12
CA LEU A 117 -49.34 -26.02 -25.83
C LEU A 117 -49.79 -24.81 -24.96
N TRP A 118 -49.84 -24.98 -23.64
CA TRP A 118 -50.43 -24.00 -22.70
C TRP A 118 -49.49 -23.55 -21.57
N LYS A 119 -48.21 -23.95 -21.57
CA LYS A 119 -47.27 -23.55 -20.51
C LYS A 119 -45.88 -23.25 -21.07
N PRO A 120 -45.32 -22.04 -20.83
CA PRO A 120 -43.97 -21.72 -21.24
C PRO A 120 -42.95 -22.58 -20.47
N ARG A 121 -41.86 -22.93 -21.16
CA ARG A 121 -40.71 -23.61 -20.56
C ARG A 121 -40.12 -22.70 -19.48
N ASN A 122 -39.87 -23.24 -18.30
CA ASN A 122 -39.35 -22.50 -17.16
C ASN A 122 -38.26 -23.31 -16.45
N PHE A 123 -37.40 -22.61 -15.71
CA PHE A 123 -36.26 -23.21 -15.02
C PHE A 123 -36.67 -24.21 -13.94
N ARG A 124 -37.81 -24.00 -13.27
CA ARG A 124 -38.30 -24.91 -12.23
C ARG A 124 -38.59 -26.32 -12.79
N ASP A 125 -39.23 -26.39 -13.96
CA ASP A 125 -39.52 -27.66 -14.64
C ASP A 125 -38.22 -28.34 -15.15
N LEU A 126 -37.19 -27.55 -15.52
CA LEU A 126 -35.86 -28.08 -15.86
C LEU A 126 -35.19 -28.70 -14.63
N GLU A 127 -35.12 -27.97 -13.52
CA GLU A 127 -34.50 -28.45 -12.29
C GLU A 127 -35.19 -29.70 -11.75
N GLU A 128 -36.52 -29.77 -11.80
CA GLU A 128 -37.27 -30.96 -11.37
C GLU A 128 -36.91 -32.18 -12.23
N LYS A 129 -36.71 -31.98 -13.54
CA LYS A 129 -36.26 -33.04 -14.45
C LYS A 129 -34.80 -33.44 -14.18
N VAL A 130 -33.92 -32.48 -13.92
CA VAL A 130 -32.52 -32.73 -13.52
C VAL A 130 -32.48 -33.55 -12.24
N ARG A 131 -33.24 -33.16 -11.20
CA ARG A 131 -33.31 -33.92 -9.93
C ARG A 131 -33.80 -35.34 -10.15
N LYS A 132 -34.87 -35.52 -10.94
CA LYS A 132 -35.44 -36.85 -11.22
C LYS A 132 -34.46 -37.75 -11.98
N GLU A 133 -33.80 -37.22 -13.00
CA GLU A 133 -32.93 -38.02 -13.87
C GLU A 133 -31.54 -38.28 -13.29
N LEU A 134 -30.99 -37.33 -12.53
CA LEU A 134 -29.75 -37.52 -11.77
C LEU A 134 -29.97 -38.18 -10.39
N ARG A 135 -31.22 -38.56 -10.06
CA ARG A 135 -31.61 -39.20 -8.80
C ARG A 135 -31.19 -38.41 -7.55
N LEU A 136 -31.33 -37.09 -7.61
CA LEU A 136 -31.08 -36.18 -6.49
C LEU A 136 -32.28 -36.17 -5.54
N HIS A 137 -32.06 -35.78 -4.29
CA HIS A 137 -33.15 -35.56 -3.34
C HIS A 137 -34.14 -34.51 -3.90
N PRO A 138 -35.46 -34.64 -3.71
CA PRO A 138 -36.46 -33.73 -4.29
C PRO A 138 -36.27 -32.25 -3.92
N SER A 139 -35.71 -31.97 -2.74
CA SER A 139 -35.38 -30.63 -2.26
C SER A 139 -33.92 -30.21 -2.51
N ALA A 140 -33.11 -31.04 -3.16
CA ALA A 140 -31.73 -30.70 -3.46
C ALA A 140 -31.67 -29.51 -4.43
N HIS A 141 -30.78 -28.56 -4.11
CA HIS A 141 -30.50 -27.44 -5.00
C HIS A 141 -29.73 -27.95 -6.22
N VAL A 142 -30.13 -27.52 -7.41
CA VAL A 142 -29.45 -27.85 -8.66
C VAL A 142 -28.35 -26.82 -8.89
N THR A 143 -27.08 -27.21 -8.79
CA THR A 143 -25.93 -26.34 -9.06
C THR A 143 -25.50 -26.47 -10.53
N ASP A 144 -24.55 -25.63 -10.92
CA ASP A 144 -23.94 -25.67 -12.26
C ASP A 144 -23.28 -27.03 -12.55
N ARG A 145 -22.80 -27.74 -11.52
CA ARG A 145 -22.28 -29.10 -11.65
C ARG A 145 -23.36 -30.10 -12.07
N GLU A 146 -24.53 -30.07 -11.44
CA GLU A 146 -25.63 -30.97 -11.80
C GLU A 146 -26.16 -30.66 -13.21
N LEU A 147 -26.19 -29.39 -13.63
CA LEU A 147 -26.56 -29.03 -15.00
C LEU A 147 -25.55 -29.52 -16.03
N TYR A 148 -24.26 -29.47 -15.71
CA TYR A 148 -23.19 -30.01 -16.54
C TYR A 148 -23.34 -31.53 -16.74
N GLU A 149 -23.53 -32.28 -15.66
CA GLU A 149 -23.71 -33.74 -15.72
C GLU A 149 -25.01 -34.12 -16.44
N TYR A 150 -26.10 -33.37 -16.22
CA TYR A 150 -27.35 -33.58 -16.95
C TYR A 150 -27.19 -33.33 -18.45
N ALA A 151 -26.46 -32.29 -18.84
CA ALA A 151 -26.18 -31.99 -20.25
C ALA A 151 -25.37 -33.11 -20.92
N LYS A 152 -24.35 -33.64 -20.23
CA LYS A 152 -23.60 -34.82 -20.68
C LYS A 152 -24.50 -36.04 -20.88
N LEU A 153 -25.34 -36.35 -19.88
CA LEU A 153 -26.30 -37.46 -19.95
C LEU A 153 -27.25 -37.33 -21.16
N LYS A 154 -27.63 -36.10 -21.50
CA LYS A 154 -28.55 -35.80 -22.61
C LYS A 154 -27.87 -35.56 -23.95
N GLY A 155 -26.55 -35.61 -24.02
CA GLY A 155 -25.80 -35.32 -25.24
C GLY A 155 -26.01 -33.88 -25.74
N VAL A 156 -26.36 -32.95 -24.85
CA VAL A 156 -26.53 -31.53 -25.19
C VAL A 156 -25.15 -30.89 -25.27
N PRO A 157 -24.77 -30.24 -26.39
CA PRO A 157 -23.51 -29.54 -26.49
C PRO A 157 -23.35 -28.52 -25.36
N ILE A 158 -22.19 -28.55 -24.69
CA ILE A 158 -21.91 -27.66 -23.56
C ILE A 158 -21.28 -26.39 -24.11
N PRO A 159 -21.99 -25.24 -24.12
CA PRO A 159 -21.43 -23.99 -24.60
C PRO A 159 -20.26 -23.58 -23.70
N THR A 160 -19.29 -22.88 -24.27
CA THR A 160 -18.10 -22.41 -23.57
C THR A 160 -18.01 -20.89 -23.61
N LYS A 161 -17.41 -20.31 -22.56
CA LYS A 161 -17.04 -18.90 -22.48
C LYS A 161 -15.59 -18.79 -21.98
N VAL A 162 -14.91 -17.72 -22.40
CA VAL A 162 -13.61 -17.38 -21.83
C VAL A 162 -13.86 -16.81 -20.45
N ILE A 163 -13.31 -17.48 -19.43
CA ILE A 163 -13.35 -17.04 -18.04
C ILE A 163 -11.97 -16.47 -17.73
N GLU A 164 -11.92 -15.20 -17.34
CA GLU A 164 -10.70 -14.55 -16.90
C GLU A 164 -10.56 -14.75 -15.38
N HIS A 165 -9.61 -15.59 -14.97
CA HIS A 165 -9.24 -15.78 -13.57
C HIS A 165 -7.96 -14.99 -13.26
N ARG A 166 -7.93 -14.30 -12.12
CA ARG A 166 -6.74 -13.62 -11.61
C ARG A 166 -6.16 -14.41 -10.44
N ASP A 167 -5.03 -15.06 -10.67
CA ASP A 167 -4.36 -15.85 -9.64
C ASP A 167 -3.13 -15.12 -9.08
N LYS A 168 -2.94 -15.20 -7.76
CA LYS A 168 -1.71 -14.74 -7.10
C LYS A 168 -0.63 -15.79 -7.29
N LYS A 169 0.39 -15.48 -8.09
CA LYS A 169 1.56 -16.35 -8.27
C LYS A 169 2.75 -15.76 -7.54
N ILE A 170 3.37 -16.52 -6.65
CA ILE A 170 4.66 -16.15 -6.04
C ILE A 170 5.71 -16.17 -7.16
N VAL A 171 6.34 -15.02 -7.39
CA VAL A 171 7.32 -14.82 -8.48
C VAL A 171 8.73 -14.66 -7.96
N TYR A 172 8.90 -14.32 -6.69
CA TYR A 172 10.19 -13.99 -6.12
C TYR A 172 10.16 -14.11 -4.59
N SER A 173 11.32 -14.35 -3.97
CA SER A 173 11.48 -14.36 -2.52
C SER A 173 12.84 -13.71 -2.20
N PHE A 174 12.89 -12.76 -1.27
CA PHE A 174 14.12 -12.06 -0.91
C PHE A 174 14.33 -11.98 0.60
N SER A 175 15.58 -11.93 1.01
CA SER A 175 15.96 -11.72 2.43
C SER A 175 15.80 -10.26 2.81
N LEU A 176 15.48 -9.97 4.08
CA LEU A 176 15.50 -8.59 4.62
C LEU A 176 16.81 -7.84 4.34
N LYS A 177 17.94 -8.56 4.20
CA LYS A 177 19.25 -7.96 3.88
C LYS A 177 19.29 -7.28 2.50
N GLN A 178 18.39 -7.66 1.59
CA GLN A 178 18.29 -7.12 0.23
C GLN A 178 17.43 -5.85 0.15
N ILE A 179 16.78 -5.47 1.25
CA ILE A 179 15.96 -4.25 1.33
C ILE A 179 16.86 -3.04 1.57
N GLU A 180 16.69 -2.00 0.75
CA GLU A 180 17.29 -0.67 0.96
C GLU A 180 16.52 0.09 2.05
N THR A 181 15.21 0.25 1.87
CA THR A 181 14.31 0.91 2.81
C THR A 181 12.88 0.38 2.72
N VAL A 182 12.10 0.59 3.78
CA VAL A 182 10.65 0.40 3.79
C VAL A 182 10.00 1.70 4.26
N GLY A 183 9.06 2.21 3.46
CA GLY A 183 8.28 3.38 3.82
C GLY A 183 6.79 3.06 3.86
N VAL A 184 6.07 3.77 4.74
CA VAL A 184 4.62 3.65 4.89
C VAL A 184 4.02 5.05 4.77
N SER A 185 3.00 5.19 3.92
CA SER A 185 2.15 6.37 3.81
C SER A 185 0.68 5.96 3.80
N GLY A 186 -0.24 6.93 3.78
CA GLY A 186 -1.67 6.61 3.68
C GLY A 186 -2.07 5.89 2.40
N LEU A 187 -1.23 5.96 1.34
CA LEU A 187 -1.38 5.21 0.09
C LEU A 187 -0.91 3.74 0.19
N GLY A 188 -0.27 3.36 1.30
CA GLY A 188 0.21 2.02 1.58
C GLY A 188 1.72 1.95 1.86
N ALA A 189 2.20 0.74 2.08
CA ALA A 189 3.62 0.46 2.29
C ALA A 189 4.35 0.16 0.98
N CYS A 190 5.61 0.55 0.91
CA CYS A 190 6.53 0.25 -0.18
C CYS A 190 7.86 -0.28 0.35
N VAL A 191 8.35 -1.35 -0.27
CA VAL A 191 9.66 -1.94 -0.06
C VAL A 191 10.53 -1.64 -1.26
N ILE A 192 11.67 -0.99 -1.05
CA ILE A 192 12.67 -0.72 -2.08
C ILE A 192 13.82 -1.71 -1.92
N LEU A 193 14.18 -2.43 -2.98
CA LEU A 193 15.32 -3.35 -3.01
C LEU A 193 16.60 -2.61 -3.40
N LYS A 194 17.74 -3.09 -2.90
CA LYS A 194 19.07 -2.54 -3.23
C LYS A 194 19.52 -2.83 -4.66
N GLU A 195 19.05 -3.94 -5.20
CA GLU A 195 19.51 -4.47 -6.48
C GLU A 195 18.42 -4.35 -7.56
N PRO A 196 18.80 -4.21 -8.85
CA PRO A 196 17.90 -4.02 -9.99
C PRO A 196 17.22 -5.32 -10.44
N VAL A 197 16.56 -6.03 -9.52
CA VAL A 197 16.09 -7.41 -9.74
C VAL A 197 15.12 -7.54 -10.91
N GLU A 198 14.15 -6.65 -11.05
CA GLU A 198 13.15 -6.72 -12.11
C GLU A 198 13.68 -6.12 -13.41
N ALA A 199 14.42 -5.01 -13.33
CA ALA A 199 15.09 -4.40 -14.47
C ALA A 199 16.00 -5.40 -15.20
N LEU A 200 16.81 -6.17 -14.45
CA LEU A 200 17.70 -7.19 -15.03
C LEU A 200 16.91 -8.33 -15.68
N LYS A 201 15.78 -8.77 -15.11
CA LYS A 201 14.90 -9.77 -15.75
C LYS A 201 14.33 -9.28 -17.07
N LEU A 202 14.10 -7.98 -17.18
CA LEU A 202 13.64 -7.31 -18.40
C LEU A 202 14.79 -6.95 -19.36
N SER A 203 16.02 -7.37 -19.07
CA SER A 203 17.24 -7.02 -19.83
C SER A 203 17.49 -5.52 -19.95
N ILE A 204 17.04 -4.75 -18.95
CA ILE A 204 17.24 -3.30 -18.87
C ILE A 204 18.55 -3.05 -18.13
N GLN A 205 19.44 -2.29 -18.77
CA GLN A 205 20.72 -1.91 -18.17
C GLN A 205 20.51 -0.77 -17.17
N PRO A 206 21.04 -0.87 -15.95
CA PRO A 206 21.03 0.23 -14.99
C PRO A 206 21.68 1.48 -15.59
N VAL A 207 21.09 2.65 -15.34
CA VAL A 207 21.59 3.93 -15.85
C VAL A 207 21.99 4.85 -14.71
N ASP A 208 23.20 5.41 -14.73
CA ASP A 208 23.68 6.28 -13.64
C ASP A 208 22.86 7.57 -13.51
N LYS A 209 22.41 8.12 -14.64
CA LYS A 209 21.62 9.35 -14.69
C LYS A 209 20.35 9.15 -15.49
N VAL A 210 19.26 9.71 -14.97
CA VAL A 210 17.94 9.67 -15.62
C VAL A 210 17.93 10.58 -16.85
N PRO A 211 17.77 10.05 -18.08
CA PRO A 211 17.64 10.88 -19.27
C PRO A 211 16.34 11.68 -19.22
N PHE A 212 16.31 12.84 -19.88
CA PHE A 212 15.08 13.63 -20.00
C PHE A 212 13.98 12.82 -20.70
N LYS A 213 12.75 12.91 -20.18
CA LYS A 213 11.56 12.25 -20.70
C LYS A 213 10.43 13.26 -20.91
N SER A 214 9.56 13.00 -21.87
CA SER A 214 8.38 13.83 -22.12
C SER A 214 7.28 13.54 -21.09
N THR A 215 6.27 14.43 -21.01
CA THR A 215 5.09 14.24 -20.15
C THR A 215 4.39 12.91 -20.40
N GLU A 216 4.24 12.52 -21.66
CA GLU A 216 3.56 11.27 -22.07
C GLU A 216 4.27 10.04 -21.51
N GLN A 217 5.60 10.09 -21.37
CA GLN A 217 6.40 8.97 -20.88
C GLN A 217 6.37 8.80 -19.36
N VAL A 218 6.03 9.86 -18.61
CA VAL A 218 6.11 9.86 -17.14
C VAL A 218 4.77 10.05 -16.44
N LYS A 219 3.76 10.60 -17.12
CA LYS A 219 2.44 10.89 -16.56
C LYS A 219 1.79 9.63 -15.96
N GLY A 220 1.21 9.79 -14.77
CA GLY A 220 0.50 8.75 -14.04
C GLY A 220 1.39 7.77 -13.27
N LYS A 221 2.73 7.82 -13.47
CA LYS A 221 3.67 7.00 -12.69
C LYS A 221 3.59 7.36 -11.21
N LEU A 222 3.60 6.33 -10.37
CA LEU A 222 3.64 6.50 -8.93
C LEU A 222 4.99 7.12 -8.55
N THR A 223 4.99 8.09 -7.63
CA THR A 223 6.20 8.75 -7.14
C THR A 223 6.46 8.34 -5.70
N ILE A 224 7.70 7.95 -5.42
CA ILE A 224 8.15 7.43 -4.14
C ILE A 224 9.39 8.21 -3.71
N ASP A 225 9.41 8.67 -2.46
CA ASP A 225 10.54 9.42 -1.93
C ASP A 225 11.73 8.54 -1.51
N SER A 226 12.83 9.17 -1.08
CA SER A 226 14.06 8.45 -0.69
C SER A 226 13.91 7.51 0.52
N VAL A 227 12.85 7.65 1.33
CA VAL A 227 12.58 6.74 2.47
C VAL A 227 11.52 5.70 2.15
N GLY A 228 11.03 5.66 0.91
CA GLY A 228 10.03 4.69 0.47
C GLY A 228 8.58 5.12 0.73
N LYS A 229 8.31 6.38 1.09
CA LYS A 229 6.94 6.88 1.19
C LYS A 229 6.36 7.08 -0.20
N ILE A 230 5.19 6.51 -0.45
CA ILE A 230 4.43 6.75 -1.67
C ILE A 230 3.78 8.14 -1.54
N LEU A 231 4.08 9.03 -2.48
CA LEU A 231 3.63 10.43 -2.44
C LEU A 231 2.35 10.67 -3.26
N GLY A 232 2.20 9.96 -4.37
CA GLY A 232 1.14 10.18 -5.35
C GLY A 232 1.63 9.93 -6.76
N ARG A 233 1.20 10.74 -7.73
CA ARG A 233 1.44 10.46 -9.16
C ARG A 233 1.98 11.66 -9.92
N VAL A 234 2.80 11.36 -10.92
CA VAL A 234 3.29 12.37 -11.85
C VAL A 234 2.14 12.94 -12.67
N GLN A 235 2.03 14.27 -12.68
CA GLN A 235 1.06 14.99 -13.49
C GLN A 235 1.64 15.33 -14.88
N LYS A 236 2.79 16.01 -14.91
CA LYS A 236 3.43 16.52 -16.14
C LYS A 236 4.88 16.93 -15.92
N VAL A 237 5.60 17.12 -17.03
CA VAL A 237 6.90 17.78 -17.05
C VAL A 237 6.71 19.28 -17.31
N LEU A 238 7.42 20.11 -16.55
CA LEU A 238 7.46 21.57 -16.70
C LEU A 238 8.81 22.01 -17.27
N LEU A 239 8.76 23.01 -18.15
CA LEU A 239 9.94 23.62 -18.75
C LEU A 239 10.29 24.91 -17.98
N GLY A 240 11.50 24.99 -17.45
CA GLY A 240 12.09 26.21 -16.91
C GLY A 240 13.55 26.33 -17.35
N ALA A 241 14.39 27.01 -16.55
CA ALA A 241 15.84 26.96 -16.74
C ALA A 241 16.41 25.53 -16.64
N THR A 242 15.70 24.67 -15.89
CA THR A 242 15.86 23.22 -15.84
C THR A 242 14.49 22.55 -16.03
N LEU A 243 14.46 21.24 -16.25
CA LEU A 243 13.21 20.48 -16.22
C LEU A 243 12.76 20.23 -14.79
N PHE A 244 11.44 20.29 -14.58
CA PHE A 244 10.79 19.89 -13.34
C PHE A 244 9.72 18.84 -13.62
N LEU A 245 9.53 17.95 -12.66
CA LEU A 245 8.47 16.96 -12.65
C LEU A 245 7.42 17.41 -11.64
N ARG A 246 6.22 17.74 -12.11
CA ARG A 246 5.09 18.04 -11.23
C ARG A 246 4.44 16.75 -10.76
N VAL A 247 4.31 16.61 -9.45
CA VAL A 247 3.73 15.44 -8.79
C VAL A 247 2.50 15.88 -8.01
N ASP A 248 1.36 15.26 -8.32
CA ASP A 248 0.15 15.37 -7.52
C ASP A 248 0.35 14.54 -6.26
N LEU A 249 0.30 15.19 -5.09
CA LEU A 249 0.32 14.52 -3.81
C LEU A 249 -1.05 13.93 -3.51
N GLU A 250 -1.10 12.65 -3.19
CA GLU A 250 -2.32 11.89 -2.96
C GLU A 250 -2.33 11.31 -1.54
N ASP A 251 -3.51 11.21 -0.94
CA ASP A 251 -3.69 10.50 0.34
C ASP A 251 -5.06 9.82 0.41
N VAL A 252 -5.19 8.84 1.31
CA VAL A 252 -6.46 8.13 1.54
C VAL A 252 -7.27 8.89 2.58
N ILE A 253 -8.32 9.57 2.11
CA ILE A 253 -9.29 10.24 2.97
C ILE A 253 -10.39 9.25 3.34
N SER A 254 -10.60 9.08 4.65
CA SER A 254 -11.68 8.26 5.21
C SER A 254 -12.85 9.16 5.58
N LYS A 255 -14.04 8.88 5.03
CA LYS A 255 -15.29 9.55 5.38
C LYS A 255 -16.28 8.54 5.93
N HIS A 256 -16.89 8.87 7.07
CA HIS A 256 -18.06 8.13 7.54
C HIS A 256 -19.24 8.52 6.67
N VAL A 257 -19.82 7.54 5.99
CA VAL A 257 -21.02 7.71 5.17
C VAL A 257 -22.09 6.74 5.64
N ILE A 258 -23.33 7.06 5.32
CA ILE A 258 -24.46 6.20 5.64
C ILE A 258 -24.34 4.89 4.85
N ASP A 259 -24.46 3.76 5.54
CA ASP A 259 -24.54 2.46 4.90
C ASP A 259 -25.96 2.24 4.39
N LEU A 260 -26.21 2.68 3.14
CA LEU A 260 -27.53 2.57 2.51
C LEU A 260 -28.03 1.13 2.37
N GLU A 261 -27.11 0.15 2.26
CA GLU A 261 -27.47 -1.26 2.16
C GLU A 261 -27.99 -1.77 3.51
N ALA A 262 -27.25 -1.50 4.59
CA ALA A 262 -27.72 -1.82 5.95
C ALA A 262 -28.98 -1.01 6.32
N LEU A 263 -29.10 0.23 5.84
CA LEU A 263 -30.26 1.10 6.06
C LEU A 263 -31.54 0.57 5.39
N SER A 264 -31.43 -0.28 4.37
CA SER A 264 -32.60 -0.88 3.71
C SER A 264 -33.48 -1.67 4.69
N SER A 265 -32.88 -2.26 5.72
CA SER A 265 -33.58 -2.95 6.82
C SER A 265 -34.46 -2.02 7.68
N LEU A 266 -34.19 -0.70 7.65
CA LEU A 266 -34.95 0.34 8.33
C LEU A 266 -35.96 1.04 7.40
N GLY A 267 -36.19 0.52 6.20
CA GLY A 267 -37.04 1.11 5.17
C GLY A 267 -36.30 2.08 4.24
N GLY A 268 -34.97 2.17 4.35
CA GLY A 268 -34.14 3.04 3.52
C GLY A 268 -34.12 4.50 3.99
N PHE A 269 -33.31 5.31 3.30
CA PHE A 269 -33.09 6.72 3.67
C PHE A 269 -34.37 7.56 3.51
N GLU A 270 -35.17 7.29 2.48
CA GLU A 270 -36.43 7.98 2.21
C GLU A 270 -37.43 7.86 3.36
N ALA A 271 -37.61 6.65 3.91
CA ALA A 271 -38.51 6.44 5.04
C ALA A 271 -38.06 7.15 6.33
N LEU A 272 -36.75 7.30 6.53
CA LEU A 272 -36.21 8.08 7.65
C LEU A 272 -36.39 9.57 7.41
N ALA A 273 -36.22 10.04 6.18
CA ALA A 273 -36.40 11.43 5.82
C ALA A 273 -37.88 11.87 5.92
N ASP A 274 -38.83 10.98 5.61
CA ASP A 274 -40.27 11.24 5.82
C ASP A 274 -40.62 11.36 7.31
N LYS A 275 -40.05 10.48 8.15
CA LYS A 275 -40.21 10.54 9.60
C LYS A 275 -39.57 11.79 10.21
N ALA A 276 -38.38 12.16 9.73
CA ALA A 276 -37.70 13.38 10.12
C ALA A 276 -38.50 14.63 9.73
N ALA A 277 -39.01 14.70 8.49
CA ALA A 277 -39.88 15.79 8.03
C ALA A 277 -41.09 15.98 8.94
N SER A 278 -41.78 14.87 9.24
CA SER A 278 -42.98 14.86 10.09
C SER A 278 -42.68 15.26 11.53
N SER A 279 -41.56 14.79 12.10
CA SER A 279 -41.16 15.09 13.48
C SER A 279 -40.66 16.52 13.65
N LEU A 280 -39.96 17.07 12.64
CA LEU A 280 -39.44 18.44 12.64
C LEU A 280 -40.47 19.47 12.18
N GLY A 281 -41.62 19.04 11.64
CA GLY A 281 -42.68 19.91 11.15
C GLY A 281 -42.28 20.71 9.90
N ILE A 282 -41.41 20.16 9.06
CA ILE A 282 -40.91 20.79 7.83
C ILE A 282 -41.33 20.02 6.58
N ASP A 283 -41.31 20.70 5.43
CA ASP A 283 -41.57 20.06 4.16
C ASP A 283 -40.47 19.05 3.80
N ARG A 284 -40.86 17.91 3.23
CA ARG A 284 -39.96 16.81 2.87
C ARG A 284 -38.85 17.23 1.90
N SER A 285 -39.12 18.18 1.01
CA SER A 285 -38.14 18.71 0.06
C SER A 285 -37.04 19.55 0.71
N SER A 286 -37.29 20.06 1.93
CA SER A 286 -36.34 20.85 2.70
C SER A 286 -35.45 20.00 3.62
N VAL A 287 -35.70 18.69 3.70
CA VAL A 287 -34.93 17.76 4.54
C VAL A 287 -33.58 17.44 3.88
N THR A 288 -32.48 17.82 4.53
CA THR A 288 -31.13 17.41 4.11
C THR A 288 -30.67 16.13 4.82
N PRO A 289 -29.67 15.41 4.28
CA PRO A 289 -29.07 14.26 4.95
C PRO A 289 -28.57 14.56 6.36
N GLU A 290 -27.98 15.72 6.58
CA GLU A 290 -27.50 16.15 7.89
C GLU A 290 -28.64 16.28 8.90
N MET A 291 -29.80 16.81 8.47
CA MET A 291 -30.99 16.94 9.30
C MET A 291 -31.57 15.57 9.69
N VAL A 292 -31.60 14.60 8.77
CA VAL A 292 -32.04 13.22 9.06
C VAL A 292 -31.11 12.56 10.07
N LEU A 293 -29.79 12.73 9.90
CA LEU A 293 -28.79 12.19 10.82
C LEU A 293 -28.89 12.81 12.21
N GLU A 294 -29.09 14.11 12.29
CA GLU A 294 -29.22 14.82 13.55
C GLU A 294 -30.52 14.47 14.27
N TRP A 295 -31.64 14.42 13.55
CA TRP A 295 -32.93 13.98 14.07
C TRP A 295 -32.86 12.54 14.60
N ALA A 296 -32.33 11.60 13.82
CA ALA A 296 -32.21 10.21 14.25
C ALA A 296 -31.33 10.06 15.49
N ARG A 297 -30.26 10.85 15.62
CA ARG A 297 -29.45 10.90 16.84
C ARG A 297 -30.24 11.39 18.04
N ARG A 298 -31.06 12.44 17.89
CA ARG A 298 -31.92 12.98 18.95
C ARG A 298 -32.97 11.98 19.41
N GLU A 299 -33.52 11.20 18.47
CA GLU A 299 -34.51 10.15 18.73
C GLU A 299 -33.89 8.81 19.19
N GLY A 300 -32.57 8.73 19.34
CA GLY A 300 -31.88 7.49 19.73
C GLY A 300 -31.91 6.39 18.66
N ILE A 301 -32.21 6.72 17.40
CA ILE A 301 -32.22 5.79 16.27
C ILE A 301 -30.79 5.59 15.78
N HIS A 302 -30.31 4.35 15.87
CA HIS A 302 -28.99 3.99 15.36
C HIS A 302 -28.98 3.92 13.83
N ILE A 303 -28.32 4.86 13.17
CA ILE A 303 -28.11 4.84 11.72
C ILE A 303 -26.83 4.05 11.39
N PRO A 304 -26.91 2.95 10.62
CA PRO A 304 -25.74 2.23 10.14
C PRO A 304 -24.81 3.15 9.34
N MET A 305 -23.54 3.18 9.73
CA MET A 305 -22.48 3.95 9.06
C MET A 305 -21.42 3.00 8.54
N LYS A 306 -20.87 3.29 7.37
CA LYS A 306 -19.68 2.64 6.82
C LYS A 306 -18.58 3.67 6.61
N ILE A 307 -17.33 3.21 6.64
CA ILE A 307 -16.18 4.05 6.31
C ILE A 307 -15.90 3.89 4.82
N GLU A 308 -16.12 4.96 4.05
CA GLU A 308 -15.66 5.04 2.67
C GLU A 308 -14.25 5.63 2.63
N ARG A 309 -13.33 4.90 2.00
CA ARG A 309 -11.95 5.32 1.77
C ARG A 309 -11.80 5.68 0.31
N ARG A 310 -11.31 6.89 0.03
CA ARG A 310 -11.01 7.34 -1.33
C ARG A 310 -9.65 8.02 -1.37
N VAL A 311 -8.94 7.81 -2.46
CA VAL A 311 -7.70 8.54 -2.73
C VAL A 311 -8.09 9.93 -3.25
N GLU A 312 -7.60 10.97 -2.59
CA GLU A 312 -7.80 12.36 -3.01
C GLU A 312 -6.46 13.06 -3.20
N LYS A 313 -6.43 14.02 -4.13
CA LYS A 313 -5.31 14.94 -4.29
C LYS A 313 -5.33 15.95 -3.15
N ILE A 314 -4.25 15.98 -2.37
CA ILE A 314 -4.09 16.87 -1.21
C ILE A 314 -3.15 18.05 -1.49
N GLY A 315 -2.36 17.99 -2.57
CA GLY A 315 -1.42 19.06 -2.93
C GLY A 315 -0.63 18.76 -4.20
N GLU A 316 0.34 19.63 -4.49
CA GLU A 316 1.29 19.48 -5.60
C GLU A 316 2.69 19.88 -5.15
N ILE A 317 3.69 19.15 -5.65
CA ILE A 317 5.11 19.49 -5.54
C ILE A 317 5.76 19.50 -6.94
N ASP A 318 6.74 20.39 -7.11
CA ASP A 318 7.57 20.46 -8.31
C ASP A 318 8.97 19.95 -7.98
N VAL A 319 9.34 18.79 -8.52
CA VAL A 319 10.62 18.12 -8.28
C VAL A 319 11.59 18.48 -9.39
N ARG A 320 12.78 18.98 -9.06
CA ARG A 320 13.84 19.23 -10.06
C ARG A 320 14.28 17.91 -10.70
N TRP A 321 14.59 17.93 -12.00
CA TRP A 321 15.04 16.71 -12.68
C TRP A 321 16.29 16.09 -12.08
N GLU A 322 17.19 16.91 -11.54
CA GLU A 322 18.41 16.48 -10.84
C GLU A 322 18.14 15.71 -9.54
N ASP A 323 16.96 15.90 -8.94
CA ASP A 323 16.56 15.23 -7.70
C ASP A 323 15.86 13.89 -7.95
N ILE A 324 15.70 13.47 -9.20
CA ILE A 324 15.11 12.18 -9.56
C ILE A 324 16.21 11.11 -9.56
N LYS A 325 16.10 10.12 -8.66
CA LYS A 325 17.04 9.00 -8.53
C LYS A 325 16.91 8.08 -9.75
N LYS A 326 15.70 7.62 -10.05
CA LYS A 326 15.40 6.67 -11.14
C LYS A 326 13.98 6.83 -11.69
N ILE A 327 13.78 6.41 -12.94
CA ILE A 327 12.44 6.31 -13.58
C ILE A 327 12.32 4.95 -14.28
N GLY A 328 11.61 4.02 -13.64
CA GLY A 328 11.18 2.74 -14.21
C GLY A 328 9.67 2.73 -14.40
N ASP A 329 8.98 1.75 -13.82
CA ASP A 329 7.52 1.74 -13.67
C ASP A 329 7.03 2.86 -12.74
N VAL A 330 7.83 3.15 -11.71
CA VAL A 330 7.63 4.24 -10.75
C VAL A 330 8.78 5.27 -10.85
N VAL A 331 8.57 6.44 -10.26
CA VAL A 331 9.60 7.47 -10.09
C VAL A 331 10.14 7.38 -8.67
N LEU A 332 11.45 7.16 -8.55
CA LEU A 332 12.17 7.20 -7.28
C LEU A 332 12.86 8.55 -7.13
N LEU A 333 12.63 9.23 -6.01
CA LEU A 333 13.27 10.51 -5.69
C LEU A 333 14.52 10.32 -4.83
N SER A 334 15.43 11.29 -4.93
CA SER A 334 16.70 11.27 -4.19
C SER A 334 16.60 11.89 -2.79
N LYS A 335 15.52 12.64 -2.50
CA LYS A 335 15.28 13.30 -1.21
C LYS A 335 13.96 12.86 -0.59
N LYS A 336 13.73 13.20 0.67
CA LYS A 336 12.45 12.96 1.33
C LYS A 336 11.45 14.04 0.94
N MET A 337 10.16 13.76 1.07
CA MET A 337 9.11 14.73 0.73
C MET A 337 9.31 16.09 1.41
N GLU A 338 9.72 16.06 2.68
CA GLU A 338 9.88 17.24 3.53
C GLU A 338 11.01 18.18 3.03
N ASP A 339 11.94 17.67 2.22
CA ASP A 339 13.09 18.41 1.70
C ASP A 339 12.75 19.23 0.43
N TYR A 340 11.58 19.01 -0.18
CA TYR A 340 11.14 19.73 -1.39
C TYR A 340 10.39 21.04 -1.11
N GLY A 341 10.25 21.40 0.18
CA GLY A 341 9.52 22.59 0.62
C GLY A 341 8.02 22.35 0.79
N SER A 342 7.31 23.39 1.23
CA SER A 342 5.87 23.28 1.53
C SER A 342 5.06 22.96 0.26
N PRO A 343 4.18 21.94 0.29
CA PRO A 343 3.30 21.63 -0.83
C PRO A 343 2.44 22.83 -1.20
N SER A 344 2.31 23.09 -2.49
CA SER A 344 1.32 24.04 -2.97
C SER A 344 -0.09 23.44 -2.88
N LYS A 345 -1.09 24.28 -2.57
CA LYS A 345 -2.50 23.86 -2.57
C LYS A 345 -2.88 23.41 -3.99
N PRO A 346 -3.75 22.39 -4.12
CA PRO A 346 -4.17 21.90 -5.42
C PRO A 346 -4.81 23.05 -6.23
N SER A 347 -4.36 23.25 -7.47
CA SER A 347 -5.04 24.18 -8.37
C SER A 347 -6.39 23.59 -8.77
N LEU A 348 -7.47 24.37 -8.63
CA LEU A 348 -8.80 23.98 -9.10
C LEU A 348 -8.74 23.60 -10.59
N PRO A 349 -9.36 22.48 -11.01
CA PRO A 349 -9.42 22.14 -12.43
C PRO A 349 -10.15 23.26 -13.19
N SER A 350 -9.53 23.70 -14.29
CA SER A 350 -10.09 24.68 -15.24
C SER A 350 -11.15 24.06 -16.13
#